data_AF-G8F4I3-F1
#
_entry.id   AF-G8F4I3-F1
#
_cell.length_a   1.000
_cell.length_b   1.000
_cell.length_c   1.000
_cell.angle_alpha   90.00
_cell.angle_beta   90.00
_cell.angle_gamma   90.00
#
_symmetry.space_group_name_H-M   'P 1'
#
loop_
_entity.id
_entity.type
_entity.pdbx_description
1 polymer ?
#
loop_
_entity_poly.entity_id
_entity_poly.type
_entity_poly.pdbx_seq_one_letter_code
_entity_poly.pdbx_strand_id
1 'polypeptide(L)'
;AGVMMVPQRKTRDGFEEHFGLNYLGHFLLTNLLLDTLRESGSPGHSARVVTVSSATHYVAELNMDDLQSSACYSAHAAYAQSKLALVLFTYHLQRLLAAEGSHVTANVVDPGVVHTDLYQHVFWGTRLVMKLFSWLLFKTPREGSWIS
;
A
#
# COMPACT_ATOMS: atom_id res chain seq x y z
N ALA A 1 -3.33 -1.04 -9.96
CA ALA A 1 -1.87 -0.83 -9.99
C ALA A 1 -1.55 0.46 -9.25
N GLY A 2 -0.51 0.49 -8.42
CA GLY A 2 -0.12 1.67 -7.64
C GLY A 2 0.93 2.54 -8.35
N VAL A 3 1.06 3.79 -7.92
CA VAL A 3 2.08 4.75 -8.36
C VAL A 3 3.04 5.08 -7.21
N MET A 4 4.27 5.45 -7.53
CA MET A 4 5.31 5.76 -6.53
C MET A 4 6.17 6.95 -6.93
N MET A 5 6.43 7.84 -5.96
CA MET A 5 7.34 8.98 -6.05
C MET A 5 7.12 9.86 -7.30
N VAL A 6 5.87 10.04 -7.71
CA VAL A 6 5.52 10.91 -8.85
C VAL A 6 5.47 12.39 -8.42
N PRO A 7 5.70 13.35 -9.33
CA PRO A 7 5.47 14.77 -9.06
C PRO A 7 4.03 15.06 -8.63
N GLN A 8 3.80 16.17 -7.94
CA GLN A 8 2.45 16.54 -7.48
C GLN A 8 1.50 16.66 -8.66
N ARG A 9 0.47 15.81 -8.67
CA ARG A 9 -0.62 15.84 -9.66
C ARG A 9 -1.92 15.42 -8.98
N LYS A 10 -3.02 15.68 -9.66
CA LYS A 10 -4.35 15.27 -9.23
C LYS A 10 -4.94 14.25 -10.19
N THR A 11 -5.69 13.30 -9.66
CA THR A 11 -6.56 12.42 -10.45
C THR A 11 -7.68 13.22 -11.11
N ARG A 12 -8.43 12.59 -12.02
CA ARG A 12 -9.61 13.20 -12.63
C ARG A 12 -10.64 13.65 -11.60
N ASP A 13 -10.74 12.94 -10.48
CA ASP A 13 -11.67 13.22 -9.38
C ASP A 13 -11.13 14.25 -8.38
N GLY A 14 -9.94 14.82 -8.64
CA GLY A 14 -9.35 15.90 -7.85
C GLY A 14 -8.50 15.46 -6.66
N PHE A 15 -8.25 14.16 -6.50
CA PHE A 15 -7.40 13.63 -5.42
C PHE A 15 -5.92 13.70 -5.75
N GLU A 16 -5.04 13.91 -4.78
CA GLU A 16 -3.60 13.68 -4.96
C GLU A 16 -3.35 12.27 -5.51
N GLU A 17 -2.38 12.14 -6.44
CA GLU A 17 -2.23 10.94 -7.26
C GLU A 17 -1.90 9.67 -6.46
N HIS A 18 -1.00 9.72 -5.46
CA HIS A 18 -0.71 8.58 -4.60
C HIS A 18 -1.91 8.23 -3.71
N PHE A 19 -2.53 9.22 -3.08
CA PHE A 19 -3.71 9.02 -2.24
C PHE A 19 -4.87 8.43 -3.04
N GLY A 20 -5.14 8.97 -4.23
CA GLY A 20 -6.18 8.51 -5.13
C GLY A 20 -5.96 7.08 -5.63
N LEU A 21 -4.79 6.81 -6.21
CA LEU A 21 -4.53 5.52 -6.87
C LEU A 21 -4.10 4.42 -5.89
N ASN A 22 -3.26 4.74 -4.90
CA ASN A 22 -2.78 3.73 -3.96
C ASN A 22 -3.82 3.45 -2.88
N TYR A 23 -4.49 4.47 -2.34
CA TYR A 23 -5.43 4.28 -1.24
C TYR A 23 -6.89 4.25 -1.69
N LEU A 24 -7.44 5.37 -2.19
CA LEU A 24 -8.88 5.50 -2.44
C LEU A 24 -9.42 4.51 -3.47
N GLY A 25 -8.67 4.24 -4.54
CA GLY A 25 -9.05 3.25 -5.53
C GLY A 25 -9.20 1.84 -4.95
N HIS A 26 -8.28 1.43 -4.07
CA HIS A 26 -8.33 0.13 -3.41
C HIS A 26 -9.41 0.10 -2.34
N PHE A 27 -9.54 1.17 -1.54
CA PHE A 27 -10.62 1.32 -0.57
C PHE A 27 -11.99 1.14 -1.25
N LEU A 28 -12.24 1.86 -2.34
CA LEU A 28 -13.51 1.79 -3.06
C LEU A 28 -13.73 0.40 -3.66
N LEU A 29 -12.74 -0.16 -4.36
CA LEU A 29 -12.84 -1.48 -4.96
C LEU A 29 -13.15 -2.56 -3.92
N THR A 30 -12.45 -2.54 -2.78
CA THR A 30 -12.68 -3.51 -1.69
C THR A 30 -14.09 -3.40 -1.14
N ASN A 31 -14.61 -2.19 -0.92
CA ASN A 31 -15.99 -2.00 -0.44
C ASN A 31 -17.02 -2.47 -1.46
N LEU A 32 -16.82 -2.18 -2.76
CA LEU A 32 -17.73 -2.62 -3.82
C LEU A 32 -17.80 -4.14 -3.98
N LEU A 33 -16.69 -4.84 -3.71
CA LEU A 33 -16.62 -6.30 -3.80
C LEU A 33 -16.96 -7.02 -2.49
N LEU A 34 -17.14 -6.29 -1.39
CA LEU A 34 -17.19 -6.88 -0.06
C LEU A 34 -18.37 -7.83 0.12
N ASP A 35 -19.54 -7.46 -0.40
CA ASP A 35 -20.73 -8.29 -0.30
C ASP A 35 -20.60 -9.57 -1.13
N THR A 36 -20.06 -9.48 -2.35
CA THR A 36 -19.75 -10.67 -3.16
C THR A 36 -18.72 -11.58 -2.49
N LEU A 37 -17.70 -11.01 -1.84
CA LEU A 37 -16.70 -11.79 -1.08
C LEU A 37 -17.35 -12.49 0.12
N ARG A 38 -18.27 -11.81 0.83
CA ARG A 38 -19.03 -12.40 1.94
C ARG A 38 -19.90 -13.56 1.46
N GLU A 39 -20.62 -13.40 0.36
CA GLU A 39 -21.45 -14.46 -0.24
C GLU A 39 -20.64 -15.67 -0.70
N SER A 40 -19.40 -15.45 -1.15
CA SER A 40 -18.50 -16.54 -1.55
C SER A 40 -17.90 -17.33 -0.38
N GLY A 41 -17.99 -16.80 0.85
CA GLY A 41 -17.45 -17.43 2.04
C GLY A 41 -18.36 -18.53 2.58
N SER A 42 -17.82 -19.71 2.86
CA SER A 42 -18.53 -20.81 3.54
C SER A 42 -17.64 -21.48 4.58
N PRO A 43 -18.20 -22.27 5.52
CA PRO A 43 -17.39 -23.03 6.47
C PRO A 43 -16.36 -23.92 5.74
N GLY A 44 -15.07 -23.64 5.93
CA GLY A 44 -13.96 -24.32 5.25
C GLY A 44 -13.51 -23.67 3.94
N HIS A 45 -14.22 -22.66 3.42
CA HIS A 45 -13.81 -21.88 2.25
C HIS A 45 -13.91 -20.37 2.50
N SER A 46 -12.78 -19.75 2.82
CA SER A 46 -12.70 -18.33 3.14
C SER A 46 -12.18 -17.50 1.97
N ALA A 47 -12.91 -16.46 1.60
CA ALA A 47 -12.41 -15.42 0.71
C ALA A 47 -11.38 -14.53 1.43
N ARG A 48 -10.46 -13.94 0.67
CA ARG A 48 -9.38 -13.12 1.23
C ARG A 48 -9.18 -11.84 0.45
N VAL A 49 -9.09 -10.73 1.16
CA VAL A 49 -8.57 -9.46 0.66
C VAL A 49 -7.09 -9.41 1.06
N VAL A 50 -6.20 -9.31 0.08
CA VAL A 50 -4.75 -9.18 0.33
C VAL A 50 -4.29 -7.83 -0.22
N THR A 51 -3.87 -6.96 0.67
CA THR A 51 -3.35 -5.63 0.32
C THR A 51 -1.82 -5.64 0.34
N VAL A 52 -1.20 -5.16 -0.73
CA VAL A 52 0.26 -5.06 -0.83
C VAL A 52 0.72 -3.65 -0.43
N SER A 53 1.36 -3.56 0.72
CA SER A 53 1.97 -2.33 1.24
C SER A 53 3.44 -2.21 0.80
N SER A 54 4.21 -1.37 1.48
CA SER A 54 5.65 -1.13 1.28
C SER A 54 6.28 -0.67 2.58
N ALA A 55 7.54 -1.02 2.83
CA ALA A 55 8.33 -0.61 4.00
C ALA A 55 8.38 0.91 4.26
N THR A 56 8.05 1.73 3.26
CA THR A 56 7.89 3.18 3.44
C THR A 56 6.82 3.57 4.47
N HIS A 57 5.87 2.69 4.79
CA HIS A 57 4.87 2.95 5.82
C HIS A 57 5.46 3.05 7.24
N TYR A 58 6.63 2.45 7.53
CA TYR A 58 7.25 2.51 8.87
C TYR A 58 7.71 3.91 9.27
N VAL A 59 7.98 4.78 8.29
CA VAL A 59 8.47 6.15 8.51
C VAL A 59 7.42 7.20 8.16
N ALA A 60 6.20 6.76 7.85
CA ALA A 60 5.10 7.64 7.50
C ALA A 60 4.40 8.16 8.76
N GLU A 61 3.99 9.42 8.72
CA GLU A 61 2.98 9.96 9.62
C GLU A 61 1.70 10.18 8.82
N LEU A 62 0.55 9.83 9.40
CA LEU A 62 -0.75 10.08 8.79
C LEU A 62 -1.25 11.46 9.23
N ASN A 63 -1.13 12.45 8.35
CA ASN A 63 -1.71 13.76 8.60
C ASN A 63 -3.22 13.74 8.29
N MET A 64 -4.03 13.61 9.33
CA MET A 64 -5.50 13.56 9.21
C MET A 64 -6.09 14.90 8.75
N ASP A 65 -5.41 16.01 9.00
CA ASP A 65 -5.85 17.35 8.58
C ASP A 65 -5.50 17.63 7.11
N ASP A 66 -4.53 16.91 6.54
CA ASP A 66 -4.10 17.05 5.15
C ASP A 66 -3.68 15.71 4.52
N LEU A 67 -4.66 14.83 4.31
CA LEU A 67 -4.44 13.52 3.69
C LEU A 67 -3.93 13.59 2.24
N GLN A 68 -4.10 14.74 1.57
CA GLN A 68 -3.70 14.96 0.19
C GLN A 68 -2.35 15.65 0.03
N SER A 69 -1.64 15.94 1.14
CA SER A 69 -0.35 16.66 1.11
C SER A 69 -0.44 17.98 0.32
N SER A 70 -1.52 18.72 0.53
CA SER A 70 -1.86 19.95 -0.19
C SER A 70 -1.05 21.17 0.30
N ALA A 71 -0.60 21.19 1.56
CA ALA A 71 0.14 22.31 2.13
C ALA A 71 1.61 22.36 1.69
N CYS A 72 2.31 21.22 1.73
CA CYS A 72 3.71 21.10 1.30
C CYS A 72 3.93 19.70 0.71
N TYR A 73 4.13 19.63 -0.60
CA TYR A 73 4.22 18.34 -1.28
C TYR A 73 5.64 17.76 -1.22
N SER A 74 5.74 16.54 -0.69
CA SER A 74 6.90 15.68 -0.84
C SER A 74 6.43 14.35 -1.42
N ALA A 75 6.94 14.00 -2.60
CA ALA A 75 6.56 12.75 -3.29
C ALA A 75 6.81 11.50 -2.42
N HIS A 76 7.87 11.53 -1.62
CA HIS A 76 8.18 10.47 -0.67
C HIS A 76 7.15 10.44 0.47
N ALA A 77 6.84 11.59 1.08
CA ALA A 77 5.89 11.66 2.19
C ALA A 77 4.47 11.28 1.73
N ALA A 78 4.00 11.80 0.59
CA ALA A 78 2.69 11.48 0.03
C ALA A 78 2.56 9.98 -0.30
N TYR A 79 3.60 9.38 -0.89
CA TYR A 79 3.64 7.94 -1.12
C TYR A 79 3.61 7.14 0.19
N ALA A 80 4.47 7.49 1.15
CA ALA A 80 4.55 6.82 2.44
C ALA A 80 3.22 6.90 3.21
N GLN A 81 2.58 8.08 3.21
CA GLN A 81 1.25 8.31 3.78
C GLN A 81 0.19 7.42 3.10
N SER A 82 0.21 7.31 1.76
CA SER A 82 -0.73 6.44 1.04
C SER A 82 -0.57 4.96 1.40
N LYS A 83 0.66 4.51 1.67
CA LYS A 83 0.95 3.12 2.09
C LYS A 83 0.58 2.87 3.55
N LEU A 84 0.78 3.83 4.44
CA LEU A 84 0.28 3.75 5.81
C LEU A 84 -1.25 3.71 5.86
N ALA A 85 -1.93 4.54 5.06
CA ALA A 85 -3.39 4.54 4.97
C ALA A 85 -3.94 3.16 4.55
N LEU A 86 -3.30 2.49 3.59
CA LEU A 86 -3.66 1.11 3.19
C LEU A 86 -3.51 0.10 4.33
N VAL A 87 -2.40 0.16 5.08
CA VAL A 87 -2.16 -0.73 6.23
C VAL A 87 -3.24 -0.55 7.29
N LEU A 88 -3.51 0.71 7.66
CA LEU A 88 -4.51 1.05 8.66
C LEU A 88 -5.92 0.64 8.23
N PHE A 89 -6.26 0.85 6.96
CA PHE A 89 -7.52 0.37 6.39
C PHE A 89 -7.64 -1.15 6.47
N THR A 90 -6.59 -1.89 6.13
CA THR A 90 -6.61 -3.35 6.16
C THR A 90 -6.85 -3.87 7.59
N TYR A 91 -6.17 -3.30 8.59
CA TYR A 91 -6.40 -3.64 9.99
C TYR A 91 -7.79 -3.23 10.51
N HIS A 92 -8.31 -2.10 10.05
CA HIS A 92 -9.66 -1.69 10.38
C HIS A 92 -10.69 -2.65 9.78
N LEU A 93 -10.57 -2.98 8.50
CA LEU A 93 -11.44 -3.92 7.80
C LEU A 93 -11.43 -5.30 8.46
N GLN A 94 -10.26 -5.84 8.80
CA GLN A 94 -10.17 -7.13 9.48
C GLN A 94 -10.88 -7.13 10.84
N ARG A 95 -10.79 -6.02 11.61
CA ARG A 95 -11.52 -5.89 12.88
C ARG A 95 -13.03 -5.88 12.68
N LEU A 96 -13.53 -5.18 11.66
CA LEU A 96 -14.96 -5.18 11.34
C LEU A 96 -15.44 -6.57 10.91
N LEU A 97 -14.73 -7.21 9.99
CA LEU A 97 -15.07 -8.55 9.50
C LEU A 97 -15.10 -9.59 10.63
N ALA A 98 -14.14 -9.52 11.56
CA ALA A 98 -14.11 -10.40 12.72
C ALA A 98 -15.30 -10.14 13.68
N ALA A 99 -15.66 -8.87 13.91
CA ALA A 99 -16.80 -8.51 14.76
C ALA A 99 -18.14 -8.98 14.17
N GLU A 100 -18.24 -9.05 12.85
CA GLU A 100 -19.42 -9.56 12.11
C GLU A 100 -19.45 -11.09 11.98
N GLY A 101 -18.40 -11.80 12.42
CA GLY A 101 -18.28 -13.25 12.20
C GLY A 101 -18.11 -13.63 10.73
N SER A 102 -17.62 -12.72 9.90
CA SER A 102 -17.44 -12.95 8.46
C SER A 102 -16.41 -14.03 8.17
N HIS A 103 -16.66 -14.81 7.11
CA HIS A 103 -15.69 -15.78 6.57
C HIS A 103 -14.64 -15.13 5.65
N VAL A 104 -14.71 -13.81 5.44
CA VAL A 104 -13.71 -13.04 4.70
C VAL A 104 -12.59 -12.62 5.65
N THR A 105 -11.34 -12.76 5.20
CA THR A 105 -10.17 -12.23 5.92
C THR A 105 -9.50 -11.12 5.13
N ALA A 106 -9.05 -10.07 5.82
CA ALA A 106 -8.26 -8.98 5.25
C ALA A 106 -6.84 -9.03 5.82
N ASN A 107 -5.86 -9.16 4.94
CA ASN A 107 -4.45 -9.29 5.29
C ASN A 107 -3.62 -8.26 4.53
N VAL A 108 -2.61 -7.72 5.19
CA VAL A 108 -1.63 -6.82 4.55
C VAL A 108 -0.28 -7.52 4.48
N VAL A 109 0.36 -7.43 3.32
CA VAL A 109 1.72 -7.93 3.10
C VAL A 109 2.61 -6.74 2.78
N ASP A 110 3.69 -6.60 3.53
CA ASP A 110 4.80 -5.75 3.18
C ASP A 110 5.99 -6.63 2.78
N PRO A 111 6.39 -6.65 1.50
CA PRO A 111 7.52 -7.46 1.06
C PRO A 111 8.88 -6.87 1.50
N GLY A 112 8.89 -5.73 2.21
CA GLY A 112 10.09 -5.05 2.67
C GLY A 112 10.67 -4.13 1.59
N VAL A 113 11.97 -3.82 1.72
CA VAL A 113 12.72 -3.05 0.71
C VAL A 113 13.08 -3.98 -0.45
N VAL A 114 12.14 -4.18 -1.38
CA VAL A 114 12.39 -4.97 -2.59
C VAL A 114 13.04 -4.09 -3.65
N HIS A 115 14.13 -4.58 -4.26
CA HIS A 115 14.72 -3.97 -5.46
C HIS A 115 13.71 -4.08 -6.61
N THR A 116 12.82 -3.10 -6.70
CA THR A 116 11.95 -2.90 -7.84
C THR A 116 12.48 -1.70 -8.64
N ASP A 117 12.15 -1.63 -9.93
CA ASP A 117 12.44 -0.50 -10.82
C ASP A 117 11.83 0.84 -10.34
N LEU A 118 11.28 0.90 -9.12
CA LEU A 118 10.69 2.05 -8.45
C LEU A 118 11.72 3.11 -8.01
N TYR A 119 13.02 2.80 -8.00
CA TYR A 119 14.09 3.74 -7.57
C TYR A 119 14.61 4.67 -8.68
N GLN A 120 13.86 4.85 -9.77
CA GLN A 120 14.29 5.69 -10.90
C GLN A 120 14.37 7.18 -10.55
N HIS A 121 13.69 7.63 -9.49
CA HIS A 121 13.58 9.04 -9.09
C HIS A 121 14.25 9.37 -7.74
N VAL A 122 14.96 8.44 -7.09
CA VAL A 122 15.74 8.77 -5.88
C VAL A 122 17.07 9.45 -6.24
N PHE A 123 17.47 10.40 -5.40
CA PHE A 123 18.69 11.20 -5.51
C PHE A 123 19.92 10.33 -5.81
N TRP A 124 20.76 10.75 -6.76
CA TRP A 124 21.87 9.95 -7.30
C TRP A 124 22.84 9.40 -6.22
N GLY A 125 23.05 10.13 -5.11
CA GLY A 125 23.86 9.67 -3.98
C GLY A 125 23.27 8.44 -3.26
N THR A 126 21.94 8.38 -3.13
CA THR A 126 21.26 7.21 -2.55
C THR A 126 21.34 5.98 -3.45
N ARG A 127 21.37 6.17 -4.79
CA ARG A 127 21.61 5.07 -5.75
C ARG A 127 23.02 4.49 -5.59
N LEU A 128 24.00 5.32 -5.25
CA LEU A 128 25.38 4.87 -5.03
C LEU A 128 25.52 4.04 -3.75
N VAL A 129 24.90 4.50 -2.66
CA VAL A 129 24.85 3.76 -1.38
C VAL A 129 24.06 2.46 -1.52
N MET A 130 22.90 2.49 -2.18
CA MET A 130 22.12 1.29 -2.44
C MET A 130 22.88 0.29 -3.32
N LYS A 131 23.65 0.73 -4.32
CA LYS A 131 24.48 -0.16 -5.14
C LYS A 131 25.60 -0.85 -4.34
N LEU A 132 26.14 -0.17 -3.33
CA LEU A 132 27.19 -0.71 -2.46
C LEU A 132 26.65 -1.72 -1.43
N PHE A 133 25.40 -1.56 -0.98
CA PHE A 133 24.76 -2.47 0.00
C PHE A 133 23.72 -3.41 -0.62
N SER A 134 23.55 -3.37 -1.95
CA SER A 134 22.55 -4.12 -2.72
C SER A 134 22.62 -5.63 -2.46
N TRP A 135 23.83 -6.16 -2.42
CA TRP A 135 24.09 -7.60 -2.22
C TRP A 135 23.76 -8.12 -0.82
N LEU A 136 23.66 -7.24 0.19
CA LEU A 136 23.41 -7.63 1.58
C LEU A 136 21.95 -7.41 2.02
N LEU A 137 21.24 -6.46 1.41
CA LEU A 137 19.93 -5.99 1.90
C LEU A 137 18.74 -6.33 1.01
N PHE A 138 18.94 -6.63 -0.28
CA PHE A 138 17.83 -6.65 -1.22
C PHE A 138 17.54 -8.06 -1.75
N LYS A 139 16.30 -8.50 -1.52
CA LYS A 139 15.71 -9.68 -2.17
C LYS A 139 15.29 -9.35 -3.60
N THR A 140 15.44 -10.33 -4.48
CA THR A 140 15.03 -10.23 -5.89
C THR A 140 13.50 -10.19 -6.03
N PRO A 141 12.94 -9.64 -7.14
CA PRO A 141 11.50 -9.68 -7.41
C PRO A 141 10.90 -11.10 -7.37
N ARG A 142 11.72 -12.11 -7.65
CA ARG A 142 11.35 -13.53 -7.60
C ARG A 142 11.28 -14.09 -6.17
N GLU A 143 12.01 -13.51 -5.22
CA GLU A 143 11.98 -13.91 -3.80
C GLU A 143 10.85 -13.21 -3.03
N GLY A 144 10.41 -12.03 -3.48
CA GLY A 144 9.27 -11.31 -2.90
C GLY A 144 7.89 -11.91 -3.22
N SER A 145 7.81 -12.86 -4.16
CA SER A 145 6.55 -13.54 -4.54
C SER A 145 6.31 -14.86 -3.80
N TRP A 146 7.19 -15.27 -2.89
CA TRP A 146 7.06 -16.53 -2.15
C TRP A 146 6.29 -16.31 -0.85
N ILE A 147 5.15 -16.99 -0.74
CA ILE A 147 4.33 -17.08 0.46
C ILE A 147 4.81 -18.32 1.23
N SER A 148 5.34 -18.13 2.44
CA SER A 148 5.35 -19.17 3.48
C SER A 148 4.25 -18.88 4.49
#